data_AF-T1A1Q0-F1
#
_entry.id   AF-T1A1Q0-F1
#
_cell.length_a   1.000
_cell.length_b   1.000
_cell.length_c   1.000
_cell.angle_alpha   90.00
_cell.angle_beta   90.00
_cell.angle_gamma   90.00
#
_symmetry.space_group_name_H-M   'P 1'
#
loop_
_entity.id
_entity.type
_entity.pdbx_description
1 polymer ?
#
loop_
_entity_poly.entity_id
_entity_poly.type
_entity_poly.pdbx_seq_one_letter_code
_entity_poly.pdbx_strand_id
1 'polypeptide(L)'
;VPFERAAEAMADLFGVKCSTGFLDDIYTEGAKRLDAFLNEVHRQMRASPVVHFDETPIRVGKAKHYFHVACTEWLTLLHADDKRGLDAVERAGVLPAYKGIAIHDRLGMYFNYTSAKHGVCGAHLIRNLASVAVVWNQTEWAEAIVRPTH
;
A
#
# COMPACT_ATOMS: atom_id res chain seq x y z
N VAL A 1 1.64 -16.55 6.52
CA VAL A 1 1.80 -18.01 6.39
C VAL A 1 0.40 -18.62 6.44
N PRO A 2 0.01 -19.55 5.55
CA PRO A 2 -1.27 -20.25 5.67
C PRO A 2 -1.43 -20.90 7.05
N PHE A 3 -2.63 -20.90 7.62
CA PHE A 3 -2.87 -21.41 8.98
C PHE A 3 -2.41 -22.86 9.17
N GLU A 4 -2.60 -23.71 8.17
CA GLU A 4 -2.13 -25.11 8.21
C GLU A 4 -0.61 -25.19 8.39
N ARG A 5 0.15 -24.41 7.61
CA ARG A 5 1.61 -24.36 7.72
C ARG A 5 2.09 -23.77 9.04
N ALA A 6 1.33 -22.82 9.60
CA ALA A 6 1.63 -22.30 10.93
C ALA A 6 1.38 -23.35 12.01
N ALA A 7 0.30 -24.14 11.91
CA ALA A 7 0.03 -25.24 12.83
C ALA A 7 1.07 -26.37 12.73
N GLU A 8 1.49 -26.72 11.50
CA GLU A 8 2.60 -27.66 11.25
C GLU A 8 3.89 -27.16 11.91
N ALA A 9 4.26 -25.89 11.68
CA ALA A 9 5.45 -25.31 12.29
C ALA A 9 5.41 -25.31 13.83
N MET A 10 4.23 -25.09 14.45
CA MET A 10 4.08 -25.17 15.90
C MET A 10 4.32 -26.58 16.43
N ALA A 11 3.86 -27.60 15.70
CA ALA A 11 4.09 -28.99 16.04
C ALA A 11 5.56 -29.37 15.86
N ASP A 12 6.17 -28.99 14.74
CA ASP A 12 7.54 -29.37 14.38
C ASP A 12 8.60 -28.69 15.25
N LEU A 13 8.42 -27.39 15.53
CA LEU A 13 9.42 -26.59 16.25
C LEU A 13 9.25 -26.63 17.77
N PHE A 14 8.01 -26.78 18.24
CA PHE A 14 7.68 -26.64 19.66
C PHE A 14 6.92 -27.83 20.25
N GLY A 15 6.58 -28.85 19.45
CA GLY A 15 5.78 -30.00 19.90
C GLY A 15 4.32 -29.66 20.22
N VAL A 16 3.86 -28.45 19.88
CA VAL A 16 2.52 -27.95 20.22
C VAL A 16 1.57 -28.23 19.05
N LYS A 17 0.59 -29.10 19.27
CA LYS A 17 -0.51 -29.32 18.33
C LYS A 17 -1.59 -28.27 18.55
N CYS A 18 -1.83 -27.42 17.55
CA CYS A 18 -2.91 -26.45 17.55
C CYS A 18 -3.78 -26.59 16.29
N SER A 19 -5.06 -26.23 16.40
CA SER A 19 -5.96 -26.16 15.26
C SER A 19 -5.77 -24.84 14.48
N THR A 20 -6.24 -24.79 13.24
CA THR A 20 -6.29 -23.55 12.47
C THR A 20 -7.24 -22.52 13.10
N GLY A 21 -8.32 -22.97 13.74
CA GLY A 21 -9.24 -22.10 14.49
C GLY A 21 -8.58 -21.43 15.70
N PHE A 22 -7.74 -22.16 16.43
CA PHE A 22 -6.97 -21.56 17.53
C PHE A 22 -6.03 -20.45 17.03
N LEU A 23 -5.39 -20.65 15.87
CA LEU A 23 -4.55 -19.62 15.27
C LEU A 23 -5.39 -18.41 14.83
N ASP A 24 -6.55 -18.63 14.21
CA ASP A 24 -7.46 -17.55 13.81
C ASP A 24 -7.94 -16.70 15.01
N ASP A 25 -8.23 -17.35 16.14
CA ASP A 25 -8.58 -16.67 17.39
C ASP A 25 -7.43 -15.78 17.91
N ILE A 26 -6.18 -16.25 17.82
CA ILE A 26 -5.00 -15.45 18.18
C ILE A 26 -4.89 -14.21 17.29
N TYR A 27 -5.05 -14.37 15.97
CA TYR A 27 -5.00 -13.23 15.05
C TYR A 27 -6.14 -12.24 15.32
N THR A 28 -7.34 -12.74 15.56
CA THR A 28 -8.52 -11.92 15.87
C THR A 28 -8.33 -11.14 17.18
N GLU A 29 -7.79 -11.78 18.22
CA GLU A 29 -7.51 -11.12 19.49
C GLU A 29 -6.37 -10.09 19.37
N GLY A 30 -5.33 -10.39 18.59
CA GLY A 30 -4.28 -9.43 18.27
C GLY A 30 -4.80 -8.21 17.51
N ALA A 31 -5.70 -8.42 16.54
CA ALA A 31 -6.28 -7.35 15.74
C ALA A 31 -7.06 -6.33 16.59
N LYS A 32 -7.82 -6.79 17.60
CA LYS A 32 -8.54 -5.91 18.54
C LYS A 32 -7.63 -4.98 19.35
N ARG A 33 -6.32 -5.25 19.40
CA ARG A 33 -5.34 -4.48 20.17
C ARG A 33 -4.50 -3.54 19.29
N LEU A 34 -4.78 -3.48 17.99
CA LEU A 34 -4.00 -2.68 17.05
C LEU A 34 -4.36 -1.19 17.07
N ASP A 35 -5.48 -0.78 17.66
CA ASP A 35 -5.96 0.61 17.58
C ASP A 35 -4.89 1.64 18.00
N ALA A 36 -4.24 1.43 19.16
CA ALA A 36 -3.20 2.33 19.64
C ALA A 36 -1.98 2.36 18.70
N PHE A 37 -1.59 1.21 18.16
CA PHE A 37 -0.49 1.10 17.19
C PHE A 37 -0.83 1.83 15.88
N LEU A 38 -2.02 1.58 15.32
CA LEU A 38 -2.48 2.22 14.10
C LEU A 38 -2.59 3.73 14.28
N ASN A 39 -3.10 4.21 15.41
CA ASN A 39 -3.15 5.64 15.72
C ASN A 39 -1.75 6.28 15.69
N GLU A 40 -0.75 5.58 16.23
CA GLU A 40 0.63 6.05 16.23
C GLU A 40 1.25 6.02 14.82
N VAL A 41 1.02 4.96 14.04
CA VAL A 41 1.45 4.89 12.63
C VAL A 41 0.83 6.04 11.82
N HIS A 42 -0.47 6.28 11.95
CA HIS A 42 -1.14 7.41 11.30
C HIS A 42 -0.53 8.76 11.70
N ARG A 43 -0.23 8.94 13.00
CA ARG A 43 0.40 10.16 13.51
C ARG A 43 1.79 10.37 12.89
N GLN A 44 2.62 9.34 12.87
CA GLN A 44 3.97 9.41 12.30
C GLN A 44 3.95 9.62 10.78
N MET A 45 3.08 8.93 10.05
CA MET A 45 2.92 9.15 8.61
C MET A 45 2.49 10.58 8.30
N ARG A 46 1.52 11.12 9.05
CA ARG A 46 1.07 12.51 8.84
C ARG A 46 2.12 13.56 9.18
N ALA A 47 3.07 13.21 10.07
CA ALA A 47 4.21 14.06 10.42
C ALA A 47 5.39 13.92 9.44
N SER A 48 5.39 12.89 8.58
CA SER A 48 6.44 12.70 7.58
C SER A 48 6.42 13.82 6.54
N PRO A 49 7.58 14.29 6.06
CA PRO A 49 7.62 15.27 4.98
C PRO A 49 7.13 14.69 3.64
N VAL A 50 7.31 13.37 3.42
CA VAL A 50 6.95 12.66 2.20
C VAL A 50 6.26 11.34 2.55
N VAL A 51 5.16 11.04 1.86
CA VAL A 51 4.45 9.76 1.95
C VAL A 51 4.09 9.31 0.54
N HIS A 52 4.32 8.04 0.25
CA HIS A 52 3.95 7.40 -1.00
C HIS A 52 2.61 6.70 -0.84
N PHE A 53 1.73 6.86 -1.83
CA PHE A 53 0.41 6.26 -1.87
C PHE A 53 0.26 5.40 -3.14
N ASP A 54 -0.27 4.20 -2.97
CA ASP A 54 -0.55 3.27 -4.07
C ASP A 54 -1.79 2.42 -3.78
N GLU A 55 -2.40 1.88 -4.83
CA GLU A 55 -3.56 1.00 -4.73
C GLU A 55 -3.33 -0.28 -5.53
N THR A 56 -3.09 -1.39 -4.83
CA THR A 56 -2.85 -2.68 -5.47
C THR A 56 -4.09 -3.57 -5.39
N PRO A 57 -4.63 -4.06 -6.52
CA PRO A 57 -5.76 -4.97 -6.49
C PRO A 57 -5.37 -6.34 -5.93
N ILE A 58 -6.22 -6.90 -5.09
CA ILE A 58 -6.15 -8.28 -4.58
C ILE A 58 -7.47 -8.99 -4.82
N ARG A 59 -7.44 -10.32 -4.89
CA ARG A 59 -8.64 -11.15 -5.01
C ARG A 59 -8.87 -11.94 -3.72
N VAL A 60 -10.03 -11.74 -3.10
CA VAL A 60 -10.49 -12.53 -1.95
C VAL A 60 -11.64 -13.40 -2.43
N GLY A 61 -11.37 -14.70 -2.58
CA GLY A 61 -12.28 -15.62 -3.26
C GLY A 61 -12.56 -15.20 -4.71
N LYS A 62 -13.80 -14.79 -5.00
CA LYS A 62 -14.21 -14.25 -6.32
C LYS A 62 -14.30 -12.72 -6.34
N ALA A 63 -14.22 -12.06 -5.19
CA ALA A 63 -14.38 -10.62 -5.08
C ALA A 63 -13.04 -9.90 -5.29
N LYS A 64 -13.09 -8.73 -5.94
CA LYS A 64 -11.95 -7.84 -6.09
C LYS A 64 -11.91 -6.88 -4.90
N HIS A 65 -10.77 -6.81 -4.25
CA HIS A 65 -10.43 -5.89 -3.18
C HIS A 65 -9.18 -5.11 -3.58
N TYR A 66 -8.80 -4.13 -2.77
CA TYR A 66 -7.62 -3.33 -2.94
C TYR A 66 -6.88 -3.18 -1.61
N PHE A 67 -5.56 -3.29 -1.67
CA PHE A 67 -4.72 -2.73 -0.62
C PHE A 67 -4.40 -1.28 -0.97
N HIS A 68 -4.83 -0.39 -0.09
CA HIS A 68 -4.45 1.01 -0.08
C HIS A 68 -3.18 1.12 0.76
N VAL A 69 -2.09 1.48 0.10
CA VAL A 69 -0.77 1.55 0.70
C VAL A 69 -0.46 3.01 0.99
N ALA A 70 -0.05 3.30 2.22
CA ALA A 70 0.69 4.51 2.55
C ALA A 70 2.05 4.07 3.09
N CYS A 71 3.14 4.63 2.56
CA CYS A 71 4.46 4.31 3.07
C CYS A 71 5.43 5.49 3.08
N THR A 72 6.41 5.37 3.97
CA THR A 72 7.58 6.23 4.10
C THR A 72 8.81 5.32 3.96
N GLU A 73 10.00 5.86 4.20
CA GLU A 73 11.22 5.05 4.31
C GLU A 73 11.11 3.97 5.41
N TRP A 74 10.41 4.27 6.51
CA TRP A 74 10.44 3.43 7.73
C TRP A 74 9.12 2.72 8.03
N LEU A 75 8.01 3.24 7.54
CA LEU A 75 6.66 2.76 7.87
C LEU A 75 5.89 2.39 6.63
N THR A 76 5.13 1.30 6.71
CA THR A 76 4.16 0.87 5.69
C THR A 76 2.84 0.55 6.37
N LEU A 77 1.78 1.18 5.91
CA LEU A 77 0.40 0.95 6.31
C LEU A 77 -0.31 0.32 5.12
N LEU A 78 -0.95 -0.83 5.36
CA LEU A 78 -1.77 -1.53 4.40
C LEU A 78 -3.21 -1.51 4.89
N HIS A 79 -4.08 -0.82 4.17
CA HIS A 79 -5.52 -0.82 4.43
C HIS A 79 -6.23 -1.67 3.37
N ALA A 80 -6.84 -2.78 3.79
CA ALA A 80 -7.59 -3.65 2.90
C ALA A 80 -9.03 -3.16 2.76
N ASP A 81 -9.51 -3.03 1.53
CA ASP A 81 -10.83 -2.50 1.27
C ASP A 81 -11.47 -3.14 0.03
N ASP A 82 -12.80 -3.30 0.02
CA ASP A 82 -13.53 -3.80 -1.15
C ASP A 82 -13.70 -2.72 -2.25
N LYS A 83 -13.46 -1.45 -1.90
CA LYS A 83 -13.49 -0.32 -2.82
C LYS A 83 -12.08 0.14 -3.21
N ARG A 84 -12.00 0.67 -4.43
CA ARG A 84 -10.89 1.51 -4.90
C ARG A 84 -11.28 2.98 -4.73
N GLY A 85 -10.30 3.85 -4.59
CA GLY A 85 -10.50 5.28 -4.69
C GLY A 85 -10.91 5.94 -3.38
N LEU A 86 -11.61 7.08 -3.53
CA LEU A 86 -11.81 8.07 -2.46
C LEU A 86 -12.39 7.47 -1.18
N ASP A 87 -13.49 6.71 -1.27
CA ASP A 87 -14.14 6.08 -0.11
C ASP A 87 -13.17 5.28 0.78
N ALA A 88 -12.25 4.55 0.16
CA ALA A 88 -11.32 3.68 0.86
C ALA A 88 -10.09 4.45 1.37
N VAL A 89 -9.63 5.47 0.63
CA VAL A 89 -8.60 6.40 1.10
C VAL A 89 -9.07 7.20 2.31
N GLU A 90 -10.32 7.63 2.32
CA GLU A 90 -10.95 8.29 3.47
C GLU A 90 -10.96 7.37 4.70
N ARG A 91 -11.36 6.10 4.52
CA ARG A 91 -11.30 5.09 5.60
C ARG A 91 -9.88 4.79 6.07
N ALA A 92 -8.90 4.79 5.15
CA ALA A 92 -7.49 4.59 5.49
C ALA A 92 -6.89 5.77 6.28
N GLY A 93 -7.52 6.95 6.29
CA GLY A 93 -7.29 7.99 7.30
C GLY A 93 -5.95 8.72 7.30
N VAL A 94 -4.99 8.37 6.45
CA VAL A 94 -3.71 9.09 6.32
C VAL A 94 -3.87 10.33 5.47
N LEU A 95 -4.21 10.16 4.19
CA LEU A 95 -4.19 11.22 3.19
C LEU A 95 -5.18 12.38 3.47
N PRO A 96 -6.41 12.17 3.97
CA PRO A 96 -7.36 13.26 4.21
C PRO A 96 -6.86 14.37 5.15
N ALA A 97 -5.97 14.02 6.08
CA ALA A 97 -5.39 14.95 7.04
C ALA A 97 -3.91 15.27 6.76
N TYR A 98 -3.36 14.80 5.64
CA TYR A 98 -1.95 14.96 5.31
C TYR A 98 -1.66 16.31 4.65
N LYS A 99 -0.51 16.89 5.00
CA LYS A 99 -0.09 18.23 4.56
C LYS A 99 1.32 18.29 3.95
N GLY A 100 2.01 17.15 3.91
CA GLY A 100 3.34 17.04 3.31
C GLY A 100 3.28 16.85 1.80
N ILE A 101 4.25 16.10 1.26
CA ILE A 101 4.30 15.73 -0.16
C ILE A 101 3.74 14.32 -0.31
N ALA A 102 2.64 14.19 -1.06
CA ALA A 102 2.03 12.92 -1.43
C ALA A 102 2.56 12.47 -2.79
N ILE A 103 3.27 11.34 -2.82
CA ILE A 103 3.77 10.72 -4.05
C ILE A 103 2.81 9.62 -4.49
N HIS A 104 2.23 9.69 -5.69
CA HIS A 104 1.23 8.70 -6.13
C HIS A 104 1.26 8.42 -7.64
N ASP A 105 0.50 7.43 -8.10
CA ASP A 105 0.43 6.92 -9.48
C ASP A 105 -0.33 7.83 -10.48
N ARG A 106 -0.72 9.04 -10.06
CA ARG A 106 -1.56 10.01 -10.79
C ARG A 106 -3.00 9.60 -11.05
N LEU A 107 -3.56 8.63 -10.33
CA LEU A 107 -5.01 8.47 -10.35
C LEU A 107 -5.67 9.81 -9.96
N GLY A 108 -6.60 10.30 -10.79
CA GLY A 108 -7.15 11.65 -10.71
C GLY A 108 -7.68 12.04 -9.32
N MET A 109 -8.22 11.07 -8.58
CA MET A 109 -8.78 11.30 -7.24
C MET A 109 -7.78 11.83 -6.22
N TYR A 110 -6.48 11.51 -6.35
CA TYR A 110 -5.46 11.99 -5.42
C TYR A 110 -5.34 13.51 -5.46
N PHE A 111 -5.55 14.14 -6.62
CA PHE A 111 -5.45 15.60 -6.76
C PHE A 111 -6.58 16.37 -6.07
N ASN A 112 -7.60 15.67 -5.53
CA ASN A 112 -8.64 16.30 -4.72
C ASN A 112 -8.12 16.70 -3.32
N TYR A 113 -7.00 16.14 -2.86
CA TYR A 113 -6.43 16.40 -1.53
C TYR A 113 -5.50 17.63 -1.52
N THR A 114 -6.09 18.80 -1.70
CA THR A 114 -5.40 20.08 -1.89
C THR A 114 -4.56 20.57 -0.69
N SER A 115 -4.72 19.96 0.49
CA SER A 115 -3.87 20.23 1.66
C SER A 115 -2.45 19.71 1.50
N ALA A 116 -2.25 18.68 0.66
CA ALA A 116 -0.95 18.12 0.35
C ALA A 116 -0.36 18.73 -0.93
N LYS A 117 0.96 18.72 -1.03
CA LYS A 117 1.64 18.88 -2.33
C LYS A 117 1.67 17.53 -3.03
N HIS A 118 1.60 17.53 -4.35
CA HIS A 118 1.57 16.29 -5.13
C HIS A 118 2.88 16.10 -5.90
N GLY A 119 3.43 14.89 -5.80
CA GLY A 119 4.49 14.41 -6.66
C GLY A 119 4.05 13.13 -7.37
N VAL A 120 4.59 12.92 -8.57
CA VAL A 120 4.28 11.72 -9.33
C VAL A 120 5.29 10.63 -8.99
N CYS A 121 4.81 9.41 -8.78
CA CYS A 121 5.67 8.26 -8.54
C CYS A 121 6.58 7.98 -9.75
N GLY A 122 7.90 8.09 -9.55
CA GLY A 122 8.91 7.87 -10.57
C GLY A 122 8.86 6.46 -11.16
N ALA A 123 8.64 5.42 -10.34
CA ALA A 123 8.51 4.04 -10.83
C ALA A 123 7.32 3.87 -11.78
N HIS A 124 6.20 4.54 -11.49
CA HIS A 124 5.04 4.56 -12.38
C HIS A 124 5.34 5.28 -13.69
N LEU A 125 6.04 6.42 -13.64
CA LEU A 125 6.47 7.15 -14.83
C LEU A 125 7.40 6.32 -15.71
N ILE A 126 8.43 5.70 -15.13
CA ILE A 126 9.38 4.85 -15.86
C ILE A 126 8.63 3.70 -16.55
N ARG A 127 7.71 3.02 -15.84
CA ARG A 127 6.89 1.96 -16.43
C ARG A 127 6.00 2.48 -17.57
N ASN A 128 5.41 3.67 -17.42
CA ASN A 128 4.60 4.27 -18.47
C ASN A 128 5.44 4.65 -19.69
N LEU A 129 6.63 5.24 -19.49
CA LEU A 129 7.56 5.59 -20.57
C LEU A 129 8.04 4.35 -21.33
N ALA A 130 8.35 3.26 -20.63
CA ALA A 130 8.68 1.98 -21.27
C ALA A 130 7.54 1.46 -22.16
N SER A 131 6.28 1.58 -21.70
CA SER A 131 5.12 1.26 -22.53
C SER A 131 4.98 2.20 -23.72
N VAL A 132 5.32 3.48 -23.59
CA VAL A 132 5.25 4.46 -24.68
C VAL A 132 6.28 4.14 -25.77
N ALA A 133 7.51 3.83 -25.38
CA ALA A 133 8.57 3.42 -26.30
C ALA A 133 8.13 2.26 -27.20
N VAL A 134 7.53 1.22 -26.62
CA VAL A 134 7.13 0.00 -27.34
C VAL A 134 5.82 0.17 -28.11
N VAL A 135 4.73 0.59 -27.44
CA VAL A 135 3.38 0.57 -28.03
C VAL A 135 3.22 1.64 -29.11
N TRP A 136 3.88 2.78 -28.94
CA TRP A 136 3.74 3.93 -29.84
C TRP A 136 5.00 4.18 -30.67
N ASN A 137 5.98 3.29 -30.60
CA ASN A 137 7.26 3.37 -31.32
C ASN A 137 7.99 4.71 -31.08
N GLN A 138 8.04 5.15 -29.82
CA GLN A 138 8.57 6.43 -29.36
C GLN A 138 9.89 6.28 -28.56
N THR A 139 10.75 5.35 -28.96
CA THR A 139 11.91 4.92 -28.17
C THR A 139 12.90 6.05 -27.85
N GLU A 140 13.27 6.86 -28.84
CA GLU A 140 14.37 7.82 -28.71
C GLU A 140 14.20 8.79 -27.54
N TRP A 141 13.06 9.48 -27.44
CA TRP A 141 12.83 10.43 -26.36
C TRP A 141 12.35 9.75 -25.07
N ALA A 142 11.59 8.66 -25.16
CA ALA A 142 11.04 8.00 -23.97
C ALA A 142 12.14 7.37 -23.11
N GLU A 143 13.16 6.78 -23.73
CA GLU A 143 14.31 6.24 -23.01
C GLU A 143 15.28 7.34 -22.52
N ALA A 144 15.47 8.42 -23.30
CA ALA A 144 16.31 9.54 -22.91
C ALA A 144 15.82 10.23 -21.63
N ILE A 145 14.50 10.33 -21.41
CA ILE A 145 13.92 10.88 -20.17
C ILE A 145 14.23 9.99 -18.96
N VAL A 146 14.30 8.67 -19.13
CA VAL A 146 14.57 7.72 -18.03
C VAL A 146 16.06 7.72 -17.66
N ARG A 147 16.94 7.92 -18.65
CA ARG A 147 18.40 7.96 -18.47
C ARG A 147 18.91 9.37 -18.79
N PRO A 148 18.71 10.36 -17.92
CA PRO A 148 19.32 11.67 -18.14
C PRO A 148 20.83 11.48 -18.22
N THR A 149 21.39 11.68 -19.41
CA THR A 149 22.83 11.74 -19.63
C THR A 149 23.34 12.98 -18.90
N HIS A 150 24.10 12.77 -17.83
CA HIS A 150 24.91 13.81 -17.22
C HIS A 150 26.03 14.24 -18.17
#